data_AF-A0A844WWR3-F1
#
_entry.id   AF-A0A844WWR3-F1
#
_cell.length_a   1.000
_cell.length_b   1.000
_cell.length_c   1.000
_cell.angle_alpha   90.00
_cell.angle_beta   90.00
_cell.angle_gamma   90.00
#
_symmetry.space_group_name_H-M   'P 1'
#
loop_
_entity.id
_entity.type
_entity.pdbx_description
1 polymer ?
#
loop_
_entity_poly.entity_id
_entity_poly.type
_entity_poly.pdbx_seq_one_letter_code
_entity_poly.pdbx_strand_id
1 'polypeptide(L)'
;MLLFLQALNGKIARADNRSDAIILPSTLVAVIDYVRPTLYWGNGKYAGPVDIWNPNKGFLIQSTNPESYNLNFPTTGAHNLYFDLLITGDIEELTWEPVTHEGITATVTNVVANDVGVPREDRGQVVTRVRLTGPEASNQWDNPNPRRITVPRLPQTFELVGRDIYGGEVVKYGFVLRQWFVHRSGPLITSHHRSSQEKTYSDQLAWCNSLGYRIPRVRDLTNSICSNLGATPSCTSSDYGNHYTRHIGAGFFAEWGSMYDYTDAGFANDGFWTSDPHYGGAKFGVDSSAGGGHRARNDGGDIADAVRAVICTAP
;
A
#
# COMPACT_ATOMS: atom_id res chain seq x y z
N MET A 1 -69.01 67.05 1.89
CA MET A 1 -67.85 67.97 1.96
C MET A 1 -67.05 67.54 3.18
N LEU A 2 -65.95 66.78 3.00
CA LEU A 2 -64.56 67.29 2.98
C LEU A 2 -64.25 68.10 4.27
N LEU A 3 -63.19 67.91 5.06
CA LEU A 3 -61.98 67.08 5.07
C LEU A 3 -61.31 67.32 6.46
N PHE A 4 -60.75 66.28 7.10
CA PHE A 4 -59.47 66.15 7.85
C PHE A 4 -59.04 67.22 8.90
N LEU A 5 -58.23 66.99 9.95
CA LEU A 5 -57.04 66.17 10.28
C LEU A 5 -57.07 65.93 11.83
N GLN A 6 -56.31 65.07 12.54
CA GLN A 6 -55.05 64.35 12.34
C GLN A 6 -54.90 63.26 13.43
N ALA A 7 -53.99 62.31 13.21
CA ALA A 7 -53.81 61.05 13.91
C ALA A 7 -52.80 61.05 15.09
N LEU A 8 -52.81 59.98 15.90
CA LEU A 8 -51.64 59.34 16.54
C LEU A 8 -52.04 57.93 17.02
N ASN A 9 -51.82 56.88 16.22
CA ASN A 9 -50.67 55.96 16.18
C ASN A 9 -50.40 55.16 17.46
N GLY A 10 -50.80 53.88 17.45
CA GLY A 10 -50.28 52.83 18.33
C GLY A 10 -50.15 51.53 17.55
N LYS A 11 -49.09 51.39 16.74
CA LYS A 11 -48.76 50.13 16.06
C LYS A 11 -48.07 49.20 17.05
N ILE A 12 -48.71 48.06 17.30
CA ILE A 12 -48.15 46.90 18.00
C ILE A 12 -46.98 46.38 17.16
N ALA A 13 -45.76 46.50 17.70
CA ALA A 13 -44.59 45.86 17.13
C ALA A 13 -44.68 44.35 17.41
N ARG A 14 -44.86 43.55 16.35
CA ARG A 14 -44.56 42.11 16.37
C ARG A 14 -43.06 41.97 16.59
N ALA A 15 -42.66 41.47 17.76
CA ALA A 15 -41.31 40.97 17.95
C ALA A 15 -41.13 39.76 17.01
N ASP A 16 -40.33 39.96 15.96
CA ASP A 16 -39.90 38.90 15.06
C ASP A 16 -38.95 38.01 15.85
N ASN A 17 -39.48 36.93 16.41
CA ASN A 17 -38.73 35.96 17.19
C ASN A 17 -38.02 35.02 16.20
N ARG A 18 -37.01 35.55 15.48
CA ARG A 18 -36.08 34.72 14.74
C ARG A 18 -35.07 34.16 15.73
N SER A 19 -35.34 32.94 16.18
CA SER A 19 -34.29 32.09 16.73
C SER A 19 -33.30 31.84 15.61
N ASP A 20 -32.30 32.70 15.48
CA ASP A 20 -31.11 32.40 14.68
C ASP A 20 -30.40 31.26 15.40
N ALA A 21 -30.71 30.03 14.99
CA ALA A 21 -29.96 28.85 15.39
C ALA A 21 -28.55 29.05 14.83
N ILE A 22 -27.60 29.39 15.71
CA ILE A 22 -26.18 29.25 15.41
C ILE A 22 -25.95 27.74 15.35
N ILE A 23 -26.05 27.17 14.14
CA ILE A 23 -25.50 25.85 13.86
C ILE A 23 -23.98 26.06 13.94
N LEU A 24 -23.42 25.77 15.11
CA LEU A 24 -21.98 25.54 15.21
C LEU A 24 -21.67 24.44 14.18
N PRO A 25 -20.75 24.65 13.23
CA PRO A 25 -20.33 23.55 12.37
C PRO A 25 -19.90 22.44 13.31
N SER A 26 -20.52 21.27 13.15
CA SER A 26 -20.02 20.05 13.78
C SER A 26 -18.54 20.03 13.44
N THR A 27 -17.67 20.23 14.43
CA THR A 27 -16.24 20.11 14.20
C THR A 27 -16.04 18.69 13.74
N LEU A 28 -15.87 18.49 12.43
CA LEU A 28 -15.50 17.22 11.84
C LEU A 28 -14.14 16.87 12.42
N VAL A 29 -14.13 16.20 13.56
CA VAL A 29 -12.90 15.64 14.12
C VAL A 29 -12.67 14.35 13.37
N ALA A 30 -12.12 14.47 12.16
CA ALA A 30 -11.69 13.33 11.37
C ALA A 30 -10.30 12.91 11.85
N VAL A 31 -10.18 11.69 12.34
CA VAL A 31 -8.91 11.13 12.85
C VAL A 31 -8.60 9.86 12.11
N ILE A 32 -7.35 9.72 11.65
CA ILE A 32 -6.83 8.47 11.13
C ILE A 32 -6.01 7.83 12.25
N ASP A 33 -6.40 6.63 12.68
CA ASP A 33 -5.64 5.85 13.65
C ASP A 33 -4.86 4.71 12.99
N TYR A 34 -5.39 4.20 11.89
CA TYR A 34 -4.86 3.02 11.20
C TYR A 34 -4.87 3.21 9.69
N VAL A 35 -3.91 2.56 9.04
CA VAL A 35 -3.89 2.37 7.59
C VAL A 35 -3.87 0.90 7.26
N ARG A 36 -4.75 0.51 6.35
CA ARG A 36 -5.10 -0.89 6.11
C ARG A 36 -4.69 -1.33 4.70
N PRO A 37 -3.53 -1.97 4.54
CA PRO A 37 -3.28 -2.88 3.41
C PRO A 37 -4.10 -4.17 3.58
N THR A 38 -3.82 -5.24 2.83
CA THR A 38 -4.49 -6.54 3.10
C THR A 38 -4.23 -7.01 4.53
N LEU A 39 -5.26 -7.56 5.18
CA LEU A 39 -5.16 -8.15 6.51
C LEU A 39 -4.92 -9.66 6.46
N TYR A 40 -4.98 -10.27 5.28
CA TYR A 40 -4.68 -11.69 5.11
C TYR A 40 -3.22 -11.97 5.48
N TRP A 41 -2.99 -13.07 6.20
CA TRP A 41 -1.70 -13.37 6.83
C TRP A 41 -1.17 -12.22 7.71
N GLY A 42 -2.06 -11.47 8.38
CA GLY A 42 -1.71 -10.44 9.36
C GLY A 42 -1.91 -10.85 10.83
N ASN A 43 -2.21 -12.11 11.11
CA ASN A 43 -2.54 -12.59 12.46
C ASN A 43 -1.60 -13.70 12.94
N GLY A 44 -1.72 -14.04 14.23
CA GLY A 44 -0.96 -15.11 14.86
C GLY A 44 0.54 -14.97 14.63
N LYS A 45 1.14 -15.96 13.99
CA LYS A 45 2.58 -16.03 13.71
C LYS A 45 3.09 -14.95 12.74
N TYR A 46 2.20 -14.38 11.91
CA TYR A 46 2.53 -13.29 10.99
C TYR A 46 2.30 -11.90 11.60
N ALA A 47 1.66 -11.81 12.77
CA ALA A 47 1.34 -10.53 13.37
C ALA A 47 2.63 -9.75 13.70
N GLY A 48 2.59 -8.44 13.43
CA GLY A 48 3.62 -7.52 13.89
C GLY A 48 3.52 -7.22 15.37
N PRO A 49 4.50 -6.48 15.92
CA PRO A 49 4.40 -5.87 17.25
C PRO A 49 3.11 -5.05 17.40
N VAL A 50 2.48 -5.09 18.58
CA VAL A 50 1.17 -4.48 18.82
C VAL A 50 1.15 -2.94 18.72
N ASP A 51 2.31 -2.32 18.86
CA ASP A 51 2.57 -0.89 18.68
C ASP A 51 2.77 -0.49 17.20
N ILE A 52 2.91 -1.47 16.31
CA ILE A 52 3.09 -1.26 14.87
C ILE A 52 1.88 -1.78 14.07
N TRP A 53 1.33 -2.93 14.45
CA TRP A 53 0.33 -3.66 13.67
C TRP A 53 -0.83 -4.16 14.54
N ASN A 54 -2.04 -3.86 14.09
CA ASN A 54 -3.28 -4.42 14.62
C ASN A 54 -3.85 -5.44 13.62
N PRO A 55 -3.99 -6.73 13.99
CA PRO A 55 -4.49 -7.78 13.09
C PRO A 55 -5.87 -7.52 12.46
N ASN A 56 -6.70 -6.69 13.09
CA ASN A 56 -8.05 -6.37 12.63
C ASN A 56 -8.14 -5.04 11.88
N LYS A 57 -7.12 -4.17 11.98
CA LYS A 57 -7.19 -2.79 11.47
C LYS A 57 -6.06 -2.40 10.54
N GLY A 58 -4.88 -3.00 10.65
CA GLY A 58 -3.71 -2.68 9.85
C GLY A 58 -2.61 -1.99 10.65
N PHE A 59 -1.78 -1.19 9.99
CA PHE A 59 -0.68 -0.47 10.62
C PHE A 59 -1.20 0.71 11.44
N LEU A 60 -0.64 0.88 12.63
CA LEU A 60 -0.85 2.08 13.43
C LEU A 60 -0.07 3.24 12.81
N ILE A 61 -0.68 4.42 12.78
CA ILE A 61 0.05 5.64 12.42
C ILE A 61 1.14 5.91 13.46
N GLN A 62 2.38 6.03 13.00
CA GLN A 62 3.54 6.23 13.86
C GLN A 62 3.80 7.72 14.12
N SER A 63 3.45 8.59 13.16
CA SER A 63 3.55 10.04 13.36
C SER A 63 2.63 10.83 12.43
N THR A 64 2.11 11.95 12.91
CA THR A 64 1.45 12.97 12.08
C THR A 64 2.36 14.16 11.77
N ASN A 65 3.57 14.21 12.35
CA ASN A 65 4.57 15.22 12.05
C ASN A 65 5.24 14.94 10.70
N PRO A 66 5.22 15.88 9.73
CA PRO A 66 5.87 15.71 8.44
C PRO A 66 7.34 15.27 8.48
N GLU A 67 8.10 15.71 9.49
CA GLU A 67 9.51 15.33 9.67
C GLU A 67 9.71 13.84 10.00
N SER A 68 8.64 13.15 10.40
CA SER A 68 8.65 11.75 10.85
C SER A 68 7.75 10.83 10.00
N TYR A 69 7.27 11.30 8.84
CA TYR A 69 6.49 10.47 7.90
C TYR A 69 7.26 9.26 7.38
N ASN A 70 8.59 9.26 7.50
CA ASN A 70 9.41 8.12 7.16
C ASN A 70 9.18 6.90 8.09
N LEU A 71 8.50 7.07 9.21
CA LEU A 71 8.09 6.00 10.13
C LEU A 71 6.75 5.35 9.74
N ASN A 72 5.95 6.00 8.90
CA ASN A 72 4.64 5.52 8.52
C ASN A 72 4.70 4.54 7.34
N PHE A 73 3.72 3.64 7.28
CA PHE A 73 3.47 2.81 6.11
C PHE A 73 2.87 3.66 4.96
N PRO A 74 3.15 3.38 3.68
CA PRO A 74 4.16 2.45 3.20
C PRO A 74 5.53 3.12 3.01
N THR A 75 6.59 2.32 3.14
CA THR A 75 7.95 2.69 2.72
C THR A 75 8.34 2.11 1.35
N THR A 76 7.57 1.14 0.87
CA THR A 76 7.73 0.50 -0.44
C THR A 76 6.47 0.64 -1.29
N GLY A 77 6.56 0.56 -2.61
CA GLY A 77 5.36 0.62 -3.46
C GLY A 77 5.52 -0.09 -4.80
N ALA A 78 4.39 -0.37 -5.44
CA ALA A 78 4.29 -0.86 -6.80
C ALA A 78 3.00 -0.34 -7.44
N HIS A 79 2.93 -0.40 -8.77
CA HIS A 79 1.77 0.06 -9.53
C HIS A 79 0.51 -0.71 -9.12
N ASN A 80 -0.58 0.02 -8.87
CA ASN A 80 -1.90 -0.46 -8.46
C ASN A 80 -1.99 -1.13 -7.07
N LEU A 81 -0.97 -0.99 -6.23
CA LEU A 81 -1.15 -1.26 -4.81
C LEU A 81 -2.01 -0.18 -4.17
N TYR A 82 -2.75 -0.58 -3.14
CA TYR A 82 -3.62 0.33 -2.41
C TYR A 82 -3.70 0.00 -0.92
N PHE A 83 -4.10 0.98 -0.13
CA PHE A 83 -4.43 0.81 1.27
C PHE A 83 -5.57 1.75 1.66
N ASP A 84 -6.32 1.38 2.68
CA ASP A 84 -7.45 2.18 3.16
C ASP A 84 -7.02 3.02 4.37
N LEU A 85 -7.42 4.28 4.43
CA LEU A 85 -7.35 5.11 5.62
C LEU A 85 -8.58 4.80 6.48
N LEU A 86 -8.36 4.33 7.72
CA LEU A 86 -9.45 4.14 8.67
C LEU A 86 -9.70 5.44 9.43
N ILE A 87 -10.60 6.25 8.88
CA ILE A 87 -10.98 7.56 9.40
C ILE A 87 -12.19 7.39 10.32
N THR A 88 -12.10 7.91 11.54
CA THR A 88 -13.28 8.12 12.39
C THR A 88 -13.88 9.48 12.06
N GLY A 89 -15.14 9.53 11.60
CA GLY A 89 -15.82 10.77 11.19
C GLY A 89 -16.60 10.58 9.88
N ASP A 90 -17.16 11.66 9.34
CA ASP A 90 -17.78 11.64 8.02
C ASP A 90 -16.69 11.71 6.94
N ILE A 91 -16.54 10.63 6.17
CA ILE A 91 -15.55 10.50 5.09
C ILE A 91 -16.10 10.91 3.73
N GLU A 92 -17.43 10.96 3.57
CA GLU A 92 -18.06 11.19 2.27
C GLU A 92 -17.96 12.66 1.85
N GLU A 93 -17.82 13.56 2.82
CA GLU A 93 -17.67 14.99 2.59
C GLU A 93 -16.21 15.44 2.35
N LEU A 94 -15.24 14.54 2.48
CA LEU A 94 -13.82 14.86 2.30
C LEU A 94 -13.40 14.83 0.82
N THR A 95 -12.77 15.92 0.40
CA THR A 95 -12.14 16.06 -0.92
C THR A 95 -10.62 15.91 -0.81
N TRP A 96 -10.02 15.32 -1.83
CA TRP A 96 -8.59 14.98 -1.85
C TRP A 96 -7.99 15.28 -3.21
N GLU A 97 -6.84 15.95 -3.23
CA GLU A 97 -6.06 16.15 -4.44
C GLU A 97 -5.00 15.05 -4.59
N PRO A 98 -4.76 14.54 -5.81
CA PRO A 98 -3.72 13.54 -6.03
C PRO A 98 -2.32 14.16 -5.86
N VAL A 99 -1.41 13.40 -5.25
CA VAL A 99 -0.02 13.83 -5.03
C VAL A 99 0.90 13.05 -5.95
N THR A 100 1.71 13.75 -6.74
CA THR A 100 2.59 13.13 -7.75
C THR A 100 4.05 13.53 -7.57
N HIS A 101 4.93 12.55 -7.44
CA HIS A 101 6.38 12.72 -7.38
C HIS A 101 7.10 11.66 -8.21
N GLU A 102 8.07 12.06 -9.03
CA GLU A 102 8.93 11.12 -9.78
C GLU A 102 8.17 10.10 -10.65
N GLY A 103 6.99 10.48 -11.14
CA GLY A 103 6.12 9.63 -11.94
C GLY A 103 5.28 8.64 -11.13
N ILE A 104 5.29 8.72 -9.80
CA ILE A 104 4.37 7.99 -8.91
C ILE A 104 3.27 8.95 -8.44
N THR A 105 2.02 8.54 -8.55
CA THR A 105 0.85 9.28 -8.09
C THR A 105 0.13 8.50 -7.00
N ALA A 106 -0.15 9.16 -5.88
CA ALA A 106 -1.07 8.69 -4.85
C ALA A 106 -2.43 9.37 -5.06
N THR A 107 -3.45 8.57 -5.36
CA THR A 107 -4.83 9.05 -5.56
C THR A 107 -5.70 8.54 -4.41
N VAL A 108 -6.48 9.43 -3.81
CA VAL A 108 -7.42 9.08 -2.75
C VAL A 108 -8.84 9.09 -3.30
N THR A 109 -9.57 8.00 -3.11
CA THR A 109 -10.98 7.89 -3.52
C THR A 109 -11.78 7.10 -2.50
N ASN A 110 -13.03 7.49 -2.29
CA ASN A 110 -13.98 6.69 -1.54
C ASN A 110 -14.49 5.54 -2.42
N VAL A 111 -14.33 4.31 -1.96
CA VAL A 111 -14.75 3.09 -2.68
C VAL A 111 -15.49 2.15 -1.76
N VAL A 112 -16.37 1.32 -2.31
CA VAL A 112 -16.99 0.24 -1.55
C VAL A 112 -15.99 -0.91 -1.44
N ALA A 113 -15.52 -1.19 -0.22
CA ALA A 113 -14.54 -2.22 0.05
C ALA A 113 -15.15 -3.61 -0.18
N ASN A 114 -14.77 -4.29 -1.27
CA ASN A 114 -15.23 -5.66 -1.56
C ASN A 114 -14.08 -6.61 -1.93
N ASP A 115 -12.86 -6.11 -1.86
CA ASP A 115 -11.66 -6.83 -2.25
C ASP A 115 -11.38 -8.03 -1.34
N VAL A 116 -10.62 -8.98 -1.86
CA VAL A 116 -10.30 -10.24 -1.16
C VAL A 116 -9.62 -9.99 0.18
N GLY A 117 -8.71 -9.02 0.25
CA GLY A 117 -7.91 -8.68 1.44
C GLY A 117 -8.66 -7.91 2.53
N VAL A 118 -9.94 -7.56 2.31
CA VAL A 118 -10.79 -6.86 3.30
C VAL A 118 -11.55 -7.88 4.16
N PRO A 119 -11.57 -7.74 5.51
CA PRO A 119 -12.35 -8.59 6.40
C PRO A 119 -13.81 -8.64 6.01
N ARG A 120 -14.47 -9.79 6.22
CA ARG A 120 -15.85 -10.00 5.74
C ARG A 120 -16.84 -9.04 6.37
N GLU A 121 -16.61 -8.70 7.64
CA GLU A 121 -17.36 -7.73 8.42
C GLU A 121 -17.28 -6.30 7.87
N ASP A 122 -16.18 -5.98 7.18
CA ASP A 122 -15.93 -4.66 6.58
C ASP A 122 -16.32 -4.59 5.11
N ARG A 123 -16.73 -5.72 4.51
CA ARG A 123 -17.14 -5.75 3.10
C ARG A 123 -18.45 -5.02 2.89
N GLY A 124 -18.54 -4.28 1.79
CA GLY A 124 -19.70 -3.45 1.47
C GLY A 124 -19.70 -2.08 2.15
N GLN A 125 -18.73 -1.79 3.02
CA GLN A 125 -18.57 -0.45 3.63
C GLN A 125 -17.78 0.47 2.70
N VAL A 126 -18.09 1.78 2.76
CA VAL A 126 -17.30 2.80 2.07
C VAL A 126 -16.01 3.04 2.85
N VAL A 127 -14.88 3.05 2.14
CA VAL A 127 -13.56 3.28 2.70
C VAL A 127 -12.81 4.32 1.88
N THR A 128 -12.00 5.14 2.55
CA THR A 128 -11.11 6.10 1.90
C THR A 128 -9.85 5.40 1.45
N ARG A 129 -9.76 5.04 0.17
CA ARG A 129 -8.67 4.26 -0.39
C ARG A 129 -7.61 5.14 -1.05
N VAL A 130 -6.36 4.91 -0.69
CA VAL A 130 -5.18 5.45 -1.38
C VAL A 130 -4.67 4.41 -2.37
N ARG A 131 -4.64 4.74 -3.66
CA ARG A 131 -4.06 3.90 -4.72
C ARG A 131 -2.77 4.54 -5.23
N LEU A 132 -1.72 3.73 -5.32
CA LEU A 132 -0.44 4.13 -5.90
C LEU A 132 -0.41 3.73 -7.38
N THR A 133 -0.21 4.68 -8.27
CA THR A 133 0.08 4.43 -9.69
C THR A 133 1.47 4.96 -10.00
N GLY A 134 2.17 4.33 -10.93
CA GLY A 134 3.53 4.75 -11.28
C GLY A 134 4.16 3.87 -12.36
N PRO A 135 5.50 3.92 -12.53
CA PRO A 135 6.20 3.14 -13.54
C PRO A 135 5.93 1.64 -13.40
N GLU A 136 5.64 0.99 -14.51
CA GLU A 136 5.29 -0.43 -14.61
C GLU A 136 5.76 -1.00 -15.97
N ALA A 137 5.73 -2.33 -16.13
CA ALA A 137 6.29 -3.01 -17.30
C ALA A 137 5.39 -4.14 -17.87
N SER A 138 4.10 -4.14 -17.52
CA SER A 138 3.11 -5.14 -17.94
C SER A 138 2.97 -5.25 -19.45
N ASN A 139 3.08 -4.13 -20.16
CA ASN A 139 3.06 -4.09 -21.64
C ASN A 139 4.28 -4.76 -22.31
N GLN A 140 5.30 -5.16 -21.53
CA GLN A 140 6.55 -5.74 -22.03
C GLN A 140 6.96 -7.01 -21.29
N TRP A 141 6.04 -7.64 -20.54
CA TRP A 141 6.31 -8.91 -19.87
C TRP A 141 6.78 -10.01 -20.83
N ASP A 142 6.16 -10.12 -22.01
CA ASP A 142 6.55 -11.13 -22.99
C ASP A 142 7.78 -10.76 -23.82
N ASN A 143 8.30 -9.54 -23.68
CA ASN A 143 9.51 -9.11 -24.37
C ASN A 143 10.76 -9.51 -23.56
N PRO A 144 11.63 -10.41 -24.07
CA PRO A 144 12.87 -10.78 -23.38
C PRO A 144 13.88 -9.63 -23.28
N ASN A 145 13.76 -8.61 -24.15
CA ASN A 145 14.62 -7.43 -24.19
C ASN A 145 13.75 -6.17 -24.05
N PRO A 146 13.18 -5.90 -22.87
CA PRO A 146 12.31 -4.76 -22.67
C PRO A 146 13.08 -3.45 -22.83
N ARG A 147 12.36 -2.38 -23.10
CA ARG A 147 12.92 -1.03 -23.10
C ARG A 147 12.95 -0.50 -21.67
N ARG A 148 13.92 0.37 -21.40
CA ARG A 148 14.01 1.09 -20.14
C ARG A 148 12.69 1.81 -19.83
N ILE A 149 12.24 1.70 -18.59
CA ILE A 149 11.11 2.48 -18.05
C ILE A 149 11.64 3.52 -17.07
N THR A 150 10.78 4.45 -16.65
CA THR A 150 11.14 5.44 -15.64
C THR A 150 11.58 4.75 -14.34
N VAL A 151 12.71 5.20 -13.78
CA VAL A 151 13.20 4.81 -12.46
C VAL A 151 13.00 6.00 -11.53
N PRO A 152 12.01 5.96 -10.60
CA PRO A 152 11.74 7.06 -9.69
C PRO A 152 12.95 7.38 -8.80
N ARG A 153 13.23 8.67 -8.57
CA ARG A 153 14.27 9.09 -7.60
C ARG A 153 13.71 9.11 -6.19
N LEU A 154 13.88 8.01 -5.47
CA LEU A 154 13.44 7.86 -4.08
C LEU A 154 14.61 8.11 -3.10
N PRO A 155 14.34 8.56 -1.85
CA PRO A 155 13.03 8.67 -1.21
C PRO A 155 12.20 9.90 -1.62
N GLN A 156 10.87 9.77 -1.59
CA GLN A 156 9.91 10.86 -1.80
C GLN A 156 8.83 10.85 -0.73
N THR A 157 8.49 12.05 -0.24
CA THR A 157 7.47 12.26 0.79
C THR A 157 6.12 12.56 0.12
N PHE A 158 5.09 11.84 0.52
CA PHE A 158 3.71 12.07 0.09
C PHE A 158 2.91 12.56 1.30
N GLU A 159 2.18 13.66 1.17
CA GLU A 159 1.24 14.17 2.17
C GLU A 159 -0.16 14.31 1.55
N LEU A 160 -1.06 13.44 1.97
CA LEU A 160 -2.46 13.43 1.57
C LEU A 160 -3.24 14.32 2.53
N VAL A 161 -4.00 15.27 2.00
CA VAL A 161 -4.77 16.24 2.80
C VAL A 161 -6.24 16.11 2.45
N GLY A 162 -7.05 15.69 3.42
CA GLY A 162 -8.50 15.62 3.31
C GLY A 162 -9.10 16.96 3.69
N ARG A 163 -9.84 17.56 2.77
CA ARG A 163 -10.45 18.90 2.92
C ARG A 163 -11.97 18.82 2.99
N ASP A 164 -12.57 19.67 3.80
CA ASP A 164 -14.02 19.84 3.83
C ASP A 164 -14.53 20.54 2.56
N ILE A 165 -15.85 20.68 2.48
CA ILE A 165 -16.56 21.36 1.37
C ILE A 165 -16.19 22.85 1.23
N TYR A 166 -15.57 23.45 2.25
CA TYR A 166 -15.12 24.85 2.25
C TYR A 166 -13.62 24.97 1.93
N GLY A 167 -12.92 23.85 1.69
CA GLY A 167 -11.49 23.78 1.41
C GLY A 167 -10.58 23.78 2.65
N GLY A 168 -11.16 23.74 3.84
CA GLY A 168 -10.44 23.66 5.12
C GLY A 168 -9.78 22.29 5.30
N GLU A 169 -8.54 22.26 5.79
CA GLU A 169 -7.83 21.00 6.09
C GLU A 169 -8.43 20.34 7.32
N VAL A 170 -8.96 19.12 7.16
CA VAL A 170 -9.60 18.37 8.25
C VAL A 170 -8.67 17.28 8.77
N VAL A 171 -8.00 16.57 7.87
CA VAL A 171 -7.14 15.43 8.23
C VAL A 171 -5.97 15.29 7.26
N LYS A 172 -4.86 14.74 7.76
CA LYS A 172 -3.66 14.49 6.95
C LYS A 172 -3.11 13.11 7.17
N TYR A 173 -2.57 12.54 6.10
CA TYR A 173 -1.78 11.32 6.16
C TYR A 173 -0.53 11.47 5.31
N GLY A 174 0.64 11.20 5.89
CA GLY A 174 1.87 11.23 5.12
C GLY A 174 2.78 10.05 5.34
N PHE A 175 3.53 9.71 4.29
CA PHE A 175 4.45 8.57 4.23
C PHE A 175 5.62 8.88 3.30
N VAL A 176 6.69 8.09 3.40
CA VAL A 176 7.88 8.25 2.55
C VAL A 176 8.14 6.96 1.78
N LEU A 177 7.93 6.97 0.47
CA LEU A 177 8.36 5.87 -0.39
C LEU A 177 9.87 5.94 -0.56
N ARG A 178 10.55 4.86 -0.19
CA ARG A 178 12.01 4.69 -0.31
C ARG A 178 12.37 3.72 -1.42
N GLN A 179 11.44 2.85 -1.80
CA GLN A 179 11.69 1.81 -2.80
C GLN A 179 10.46 1.55 -3.67
N TRP A 180 10.67 1.48 -4.98
CA TRP A 180 9.63 1.16 -5.97
C TRP A 180 9.93 -0.19 -6.63
N PHE A 181 8.88 -0.98 -6.82
CA PHE A 181 8.95 -2.30 -7.38
C PHE A 181 8.13 -2.40 -8.67
N VAL A 182 8.71 -3.08 -9.64
CA VAL A 182 8.04 -3.52 -10.87
C VAL A 182 8.16 -5.02 -10.94
N HIS A 183 7.23 -5.72 -11.58
CA HIS A 183 7.27 -7.18 -11.60
C HIS A 183 7.08 -7.73 -13.00
N ARG A 184 7.38 -9.02 -13.13
CA ARG A 184 7.13 -9.85 -14.30
C ARG A 184 6.63 -11.20 -13.81
N SER A 185 5.38 -11.23 -13.34
CA SER A 185 4.70 -12.45 -12.95
C SER A 185 3.52 -12.81 -13.86
N GLY A 186 3.09 -11.94 -14.78
CA GLY A 186 2.00 -12.27 -15.70
C GLY A 186 0.63 -12.45 -15.02
N PRO A 187 -0.47 -12.44 -15.79
CA PRO A 187 -1.78 -12.79 -15.27
C PRO A 187 -1.87 -14.29 -14.97
N LEU A 188 -2.53 -14.64 -13.87
CA LEU A 188 -2.82 -16.04 -13.52
C LEU A 188 -3.75 -16.65 -14.56
N ILE A 189 -3.30 -17.74 -15.21
CA ILE A 189 -4.13 -18.45 -16.19
C ILE A 189 -5.16 -19.33 -15.47
N THR A 190 -4.85 -19.88 -14.28
CA THR A 190 -5.79 -20.57 -13.35
C THR A 190 -5.16 -20.72 -11.95
N SER A 191 -5.96 -21.11 -10.94
CA SER A 191 -5.54 -21.39 -9.55
C SER A 191 -4.54 -22.55 -9.37
N HIS A 192 -4.19 -23.27 -10.45
CA HIS A 192 -3.30 -24.43 -10.43
C HIS A 192 -2.08 -24.27 -11.36
N HIS A 193 -1.92 -23.12 -12.01
CA HIS A 193 -0.82 -22.88 -12.95
C HIS A 193 0.08 -21.72 -12.51
N ARG A 194 1.38 -21.98 -12.54
CA ARG A 194 2.47 -21.03 -12.34
C ARG A 194 2.37 -19.87 -13.33
N SER A 195 2.95 -18.72 -12.97
CA SER A 195 3.14 -17.60 -13.90
C SER A 195 3.65 -18.05 -15.28
N SER A 196 3.07 -17.52 -16.37
CA SER A 196 3.61 -17.67 -17.73
C SER A 196 5.00 -17.02 -17.90
N GLN A 197 5.40 -16.22 -16.91
CA GLN A 197 6.63 -15.43 -16.84
C GLN A 197 7.65 -16.03 -15.89
N GLU A 198 7.49 -17.29 -15.46
CA GLU A 198 8.59 -18.00 -14.84
C GLU A 198 9.73 -18.19 -15.84
N LYS A 199 10.90 -17.63 -15.52
CA LYS A 199 12.13 -17.73 -16.33
C LYS A 199 13.34 -18.01 -15.44
N THR A 200 14.44 -18.38 -16.08
CA THR A 200 15.72 -18.61 -15.40
C THR A 200 16.21 -17.34 -14.70
N TYR A 201 17.07 -17.49 -13.69
CA TYR A 201 17.65 -16.34 -13.00
C TYR A 201 18.38 -15.38 -13.96
N SER A 202 19.11 -15.89 -14.95
CA SER A 202 19.82 -15.08 -15.95
C SER A 202 18.88 -14.26 -16.81
N ASP A 203 17.75 -14.85 -17.25
CA ASP A 203 16.77 -14.15 -18.07
C ASP A 203 16.09 -13.03 -17.27
N GLN A 204 15.73 -13.31 -16.02
CA GLN A 204 15.10 -12.32 -15.15
C GLN A 204 16.09 -11.20 -14.76
N LEU A 205 17.37 -11.54 -14.58
CA LEU A 205 18.42 -10.56 -14.32
C LEU A 205 18.60 -9.63 -15.53
N ALA A 206 18.68 -10.19 -16.74
CA ALA A 206 18.77 -9.42 -17.97
C ALA A 206 17.54 -8.53 -18.16
N TRP A 207 16.34 -9.05 -17.86
CA TRP A 207 15.09 -8.32 -17.96
C TRP A 207 15.02 -7.12 -16.99
N CYS A 208 15.31 -7.33 -15.70
CA CYS A 208 15.37 -6.24 -14.71
C CYS A 208 16.39 -5.17 -15.12
N ASN A 209 17.60 -5.57 -15.51
CA ASN A 209 18.65 -4.63 -15.91
C ASN A 209 18.26 -3.81 -17.14
N SER A 210 17.55 -4.41 -18.10
CA SER A 210 17.06 -3.73 -19.31
C SER A 210 16.02 -2.66 -19.00
N LEU A 211 15.21 -2.85 -17.95
CA LEU A 211 14.31 -1.82 -17.42
C LEU A 211 15.03 -0.66 -16.72
N GLY A 212 16.31 -0.82 -16.37
CA GLY A 212 17.06 0.08 -15.48
C GLY A 212 16.88 -0.23 -13.99
N TYR A 213 16.38 -1.42 -13.67
CA TYR A 213 16.15 -1.93 -12.32
C TYR A 213 17.14 -3.06 -12.01
N ARG A 214 17.09 -3.62 -10.81
CA ARG A 214 17.86 -4.80 -10.39
C ARG A 214 16.98 -5.88 -9.80
N ILE A 215 17.49 -7.10 -9.74
CA ILE A 215 16.87 -8.15 -8.89
C ILE A 215 17.01 -7.73 -7.41
N PRO A 216 15.94 -7.82 -6.61
CA PRO A 216 15.95 -7.50 -5.20
C PRO A 216 16.82 -8.46 -4.40
N ARG A 217 17.21 -8.02 -3.22
CA ARG A 217 17.72 -8.91 -2.18
C ARG A 217 16.55 -9.44 -1.35
N VAL A 218 16.76 -10.51 -0.59
CA VAL A 218 15.78 -11.06 0.36
C VAL A 218 15.27 -9.96 1.29
N ARG A 219 16.16 -9.15 1.87
CA ARG A 219 15.80 -8.04 2.76
C ARG A 219 14.91 -6.98 2.13
N ASP A 220 14.92 -6.87 0.79
CA ASP A 220 14.09 -5.90 0.08
C ASP A 220 12.63 -6.40 0.03
N LEU A 221 12.42 -7.72 0.19
CA LEU A 221 11.11 -8.37 0.06
C LEU A 221 10.53 -8.85 1.40
N THR A 222 11.35 -9.32 2.33
CA THR A 222 10.85 -9.99 3.53
C THR A 222 11.81 -9.95 4.71
N ASN A 223 11.24 -10.10 5.90
CA ASN A 223 11.95 -10.26 7.16
C ASN A 223 11.96 -11.70 7.70
N SER A 224 11.51 -12.66 6.89
CA SER A 224 11.31 -14.07 7.28
C SER A 224 12.56 -14.92 7.41
N ILE A 225 13.69 -14.52 6.83
CA ILE A 225 14.88 -15.39 6.78
C ILE A 225 15.88 -15.03 7.88
N CYS A 226 16.07 -15.97 8.82
CA CYS A 226 16.94 -15.80 10.00
C CYS A 226 18.44 -15.97 9.67
N SER A 227 18.81 -16.03 8.39
CA SER A 227 20.18 -16.31 7.94
C SER A 227 21.03 -15.05 7.78
N ASN A 228 20.80 -14.01 8.58
CA ASN A 228 21.54 -12.74 8.57
C ASN A 228 21.64 -12.08 7.18
N LEU A 229 20.61 -12.18 6.34
CA LEU A 229 20.56 -11.54 5.01
C LEU A 229 20.24 -10.03 5.08
N GLY A 230 20.44 -9.41 6.25
CA GLY A 230 20.26 -7.97 6.46
C GLY A 230 18.81 -7.50 6.59
N ALA A 231 17.84 -8.41 6.76
CA ALA A 231 16.46 -8.04 7.04
C ALA A 231 16.31 -7.64 8.52
N THR A 232 15.56 -6.55 8.79
CA THR A 232 15.35 -6.02 10.14
C THR A 232 13.86 -5.66 10.35
N PRO A 233 13.22 -6.12 11.44
CA PRO A 233 13.74 -7.08 12.41
C PRO A 233 13.92 -8.44 11.75
N SER A 234 15.04 -9.13 12.00
CA SER A 234 15.18 -10.52 11.55
C SER A 234 14.27 -11.41 12.40
N CYS A 235 13.75 -12.51 11.86
CA CYS A 235 12.96 -13.47 12.64
C CYS A 235 13.71 -13.88 13.93
N THR A 236 13.00 -13.78 15.05
CA THR A 236 13.59 -13.79 16.41
C THR A 236 13.73 -15.18 17.02
N SER A 237 13.22 -16.23 16.39
CA SER A 237 13.49 -17.62 16.81
C SER A 237 13.17 -18.64 15.71
N SER A 238 13.73 -19.85 15.84
CA SER A 238 13.39 -21.03 15.03
C SER A 238 11.93 -21.47 15.16
N ASP A 239 11.21 -21.00 16.18
CA ASP A 239 9.82 -21.39 16.46
C ASP A 239 8.81 -20.61 15.62
N TYR A 240 9.18 -19.44 15.10
CA TYR A 240 8.32 -18.62 14.23
C TYR A 240 8.37 -19.03 12.76
N GLY A 241 8.89 -20.20 12.39
CA GLY A 241 8.84 -20.70 11.01
C GLY A 241 9.42 -19.74 9.95
N ASN A 242 9.11 -20.00 8.68
CA ASN A 242 9.64 -19.25 7.54
C ASN A 242 8.55 -18.38 6.89
N HIS A 243 8.21 -17.27 7.53
CA HIS A 243 7.23 -16.30 7.02
C HIS A 243 7.52 -14.90 7.52
N TYR A 244 7.00 -13.88 6.86
CA TYR A 244 7.15 -12.50 7.32
C TYR A 244 6.38 -12.29 8.63
N THR A 245 6.77 -11.25 9.36
CA THR A 245 5.90 -10.58 10.33
C THR A 245 5.55 -9.19 9.81
N ARG A 246 4.32 -8.72 10.05
CA ARG A 246 3.87 -7.40 9.57
C ARG A 246 4.72 -6.30 10.21
N HIS A 247 5.49 -5.58 9.40
CA HIS A 247 6.41 -4.57 9.92
C HIS A 247 6.71 -3.51 8.87
N ILE A 248 6.78 -2.25 9.30
CA ILE A 248 7.09 -1.10 8.45
C ILE A 248 8.60 -1.08 8.18
N GLY A 249 9.02 -0.95 6.92
CA GLY A 249 10.43 -0.89 6.53
C GLY A 249 11.17 -2.23 6.55
N ALA A 250 10.47 -3.36 6.70
CA ALA A 250 11.06 -4.69 6.83
C ALA A 250 11.02 -5.54 5.53
N GLY A 251 10.69 -4.90 4.40
CA GLY A 251 10.59 -5.53 3.09
C GLY A 251 9.18 -5.46 2.51
N PHE A 252 9.11 -5.54 1.18
CA PHE A 252 7.89 -5.33 0.41
C PHE A 252 6.70 -6.19 0.87
N PHE A 253 6.89 -7.49 1.06
CA PHE A 253 5.80 -8.38 1.50
C PHE A 253 5.49 -8.25 2.99
N ALA A 254 6.46 -7.88 3.84
CA ALA A 254 6.20 -7.62 5.26
C ALA A 254 5.29 -6.40 5.44
N GLU A 255 5.44 -5.40 4.59
CA GLU A 255 4.59 -4.21 4.56
C GLU A 255 3.26 -4.45 3.86
N TRP A 256 3.24 -5.04 2.67
CA TRP A 256 2.02 -5.10 1.88
C TRP A 256 1.22 -6.38 2.10
N GLY A 257 1.86 -7.48 2.45
CA GLY A 257 1.22 -8.77 2.70
C GLY A 257 1.12 -9.61 1.44
N SER A 258 0.04 -10.39 1.32
CA SER A 258 -0.19 -11.25 0.14
C SER A 258 -0.46 -10.42 -1.11
N MET A 259 0.40 -10.52 -2.12
CA MET A 259 0.25 -9.74 -3.36
C MET A 259 -0.97 -10.16 -4.18
N TYR A 260 -1.42 -11.41 -4.01
CA TYR A 260 -2.59 -11.96 -4.68
C TYR A 260 -3.89 -11.22 -4.31
N ASP A 261 -3.93 -10.53 -3.16
CA ASP A 261 -5.12 -9.82 -2.70
C ASP A 261 -5.33 -8.49 -3.46
N TYR A 262 -4.30 -8.03 -4.18
CA TYR A 262 -4.30 -6.82 -5.00
C TYR A 262 -4.57 -7.18 -6.46
N THR A 263 -5.83 -7.52 -6.79
CA THR A 263 -6.21 -8.04 -8.11
C THR A 263 -5.80 -7.13 -9.28
N ASP A 264 -5.90 -5.81 -9.10
CA ASP A 264 -5.55 -4.81 -10.12
C ASP A 264 -4.03 -4.61 -10.28
N ALA A 265 -3.21 -5.11 -9.36
CA ALA A 265 -1.75 -4.99 -9.40
C ALA A 265 -1.09 -6.09 -10.26
N GLY A 266 -1.85 -7.12 -10.63
CA GLY A 266 -1.42 -8.14 -11.59
C GLY A 266 -0.32 -9.08 -11.08
N PHE A 267 -0.05 -9.09 -9.78
CA PHE A 267 0.90 -10.04 -9.19
C PHE A 267 0.32 -11.46 -9.18
N ALA A 268 1.15 -12.44 -9.52
CA ALA A 268 0.82 -13.84 -9.35
C ALA A 268 1.17 -14.31 -7.93
N ASN A 269 0.52 -15.38 -7.50
CA ASN A 269 0.87 -16.09 -6.27
C ASN A 269 2.04 -17.05 -6.55
N ASP A 270 3.27 -16.53 -6.51
CA ASP A 270 4.49 -17.23 -6.90
C ASP A 270 5.65 -16.95 -5.94
N GLY A 271 6.71 -17.77 -6.04
CA GLY A 271 7.99 -17.46 -5.43
C GLY A 271 8.89 -16.68 -6.36
N PHE A 272 9.40 -15.53 -5.92
CA PHE A 272 10.18 -14.58 -6.71
C PHE A 272 11.68 -14.74 -6.52
N TRP A 273 12.45 -14.56 -7.59
CA TRP A 273 13.92 -14.56 -7.51
C TRP A 273 14.46 -13.43 -6.63
N THR A 274 15.53 -13.75 -5.89
CA THR A 274 16.38 -12.76 -5.22
C THR A 274 17.85 -12.97 -5.59
N SER A 275 18.65 -11.92 -5.41
CA SER A 275 20.06 -11.91 -5.81
C SER A 275 20.99 -12.56 -4.79
N ASP A 276 20.54 -12.74 -3.54
CA ASP A 276 21.35 -13.29 -2.45
C ASP A 276 21.82 -14.72 -2.76
N PRO A 277 23.12 -15.00 -2.53
CA PRO A 277 23.67 -16.33 -2.74
C PRO A 277 23.18 -17.28 -1.65
N HIS A 278 22.85 -18.50 -2.05
CA HIS A 278 22.65 -19.65 -1.19
C HIS A 278 23.78 -20.67 -1.44
N TYR A 279 24.09 -21.53 -0.46
CA TYR A 279 25.06 -22.63 -0.61
C TYR A 279 24.89 -23.40 -1.93
N GLY A 280 26.01 -23.84 -2.53
CA GLY A 280 26.01 -24.64 -3.76
C GLY A 280 25.56 -23.89 -5.02
N GLY A 281 25.84 -22.58 -5.10
CA GLY A 281 25.55 -21.74 -6.26
C GLY A 281 24.12 -21.22 -6.36
N ALA A 282 23.19 -21.74 -5.55
CA ALA A 282 21.76 -21.45 -5.66
C ALA A 282 21.40 -20.01 -5.24
N LYS A 283 20.16 -19.61 -5.54
CA LYS A 283 19.58 -18.34 -5.09
C LYS A 283 18.45 -18.57 -4.10
N PHE A 284 18.10 -17.54 -3.34
CA PHE A 284 16.89 -17.55 -2.54
C PHE A 284 15.67 -17.18 -3.38
N GLY A 285 14.54 -17.81 -3.08
CA GLY A 285 13.23 -17.39 -3.55
C GLY A 285 12.39 -16.86 -2.40
N VAL A 286 11.51 -15.90 -2.65
CA VAL A 286 10.58 -15.38 -1.62
C VAL A 286 9.16 -15.46 -2.14
N ASP A 287 8.28 -16.10 -1.37
CA ASP A 287 6.86 -16.28 -1.68
C ASP A 287 6.05 -14.98 -1.53
N SER A 288 5.19 -14.66 -2.50
CA SER A 288 4.38 -13.43 -2.46
C SER A 288 3.13 -13.48 -1.58
N SER A 289 2.75 -14.63 -1.02
CA SER A 289 1.61 -14.75 -0.11
C SER A 289 2.01 -14.55 1.34
N ALA A 290 3.06 -15.26 1.77
CA ALA A 290 3.49 -15.35 3.16
C ALA A 290 4.87 -14.71 3.41
N GLY A 291 5.54 -14.21 2.36
CA GLY A 291 6.92 -13.74 2.41
C GLY A 291 7.91 -14.79 2.90
N GLY A 292 7.52 -16.07 2.91
CA GLY A 292 8.39 -17.16 3.31
C GLY A 292 9.55 -17.26 2.33
N GLY A 293 10.76 -17.27 2.85
CA GLY A 293 11.97 -17.36 2.05
C GLY A 293 12.39 -18.81 1.87
N HIS A 294 12.07 -19.43 0.74
CA HIS A 294 12.49 -20.81 0.46
C HIS A 294 13.76 -20.83 -0.37
N ARG A 295 14.47 -21.95 -0.27
CA ARG A 295 15.54 -22.27 -1.22
C ARG A 295 14.93 -22.35 -2.62
N ALA A 296 15.44 -21.55 -3.55
CA ALA A 296 15.16 -21.75 -4.96
C ALA A 296 16.19 -22.74 -5.53
N ARG A 297 15.86 -24.04 -5.47
CA ARG A 297 16.48 -25.10 -6.29
C ARG A 297 15.37 -25.95 -6.91
N ASN A 298 15.69 -26.65 -8.00
CA ASN A 298 14.94 -27.83 -8.40
C ASN A 298 14.98 -28.87 -7.29
N ASP A 299 13.92 -29.67 -7.20
CA ASP A 299 13.87 -30.95 -6.48
C ASP A 299 14.89 -31.93 -7.09
N GLY A 300 16.18 -31.69 -6.83
CA GLY A 300 17.29 -32.57 -7.24
C GLY A 300 18.10 -32.18 -8.48
N GLY A 301 18.02 -30.95 -9.00
CA GLY A 301 18.75 -30.51 -10.22
C GLY A 301 19.53 -29.20 -10.10
N ASP A 302 20.42 -28.96 -11.08
CA ASP A 302 21.27 -27.75 -11.23
C ASP A 302 20.45 -26.46 -11.45
N ILE A 303 21.05 -25.30 -11.16
CA ILE A 303 20.39 -23.96 -11.21
C ILE A 303 19.90 -23.58 -12.62
N ALA A 304 20.50 -24.17 -13.66
CA ALA A 304 20.20 -23.84 -15.05
C ALA A 304 18.73 -24.09 -15.44
N ASP A 305 18.03 -24.99 -14.74
CA ASP A 305 16.67 -25.41 -15.12
C ASP A 305 15.58 -24.90 -14.16
N ALA A 306 15.92 -24.15 -13.11
CA ALA A 306 14.93 -23.57 -12.21
C ALA A 306 14.34 -22.29 -12.83
N VAL A 307 13.01 -22.17 -12.81
CA VAL A 307 12.28 -20.99 -13.31
C VAL A 307 11.40 -20.40 -12.22
N ARG A 308 11.36 -19.06 -12.15
CA ARG A 308 10.53 -18.29 -11.22
C ARG A 308 10.16 -16.93 -11.81
N ALA A 309 9.09 -16.33 -11.30
CA ALA A 309 8.76 -14.93 -11.55
C ALA A 309 9.83 -14.00 -10.95
N VAL A 310 9.80 -12.73 -11.35
CA VAL A 310 10.69 -11.70 -10.78
C VAL A 310 9.91 -10.46 -10.38
N ILE A 311 10.28 -9.89 -9.23
CA ILE A 311 10.05 -8.48 -8.92
C ILE A 311 11.42 -7.82 -9.09
N CYS A 312 11.48 -6.70 -9.79
CA CYS A 312 12.66 -5.86 -9.90
C CYS A 312 12.47 -4.62 -9.02
N THR A 313 13.56 -4.08 -8.52
CA THR A 313 13.55 -2.88 -7.70
C THR A 313 14.55 -1.85 -8.22
N ALA A 314 14.28 -0.57 -7.96
CA ALA A 314 15.19 0.50 -8.34
C ALA A 314 16.59 0.23 -7.74
N PRO A 315 17.69 0.61 -8.45
CA PRO A 315 19.07 0.36 -8.03
C PRO A 315 19.37 0.78 -6.59
#